data_AF-A0A8C9DDE2-F1
#
_entry.id   AF-A0A8C9DDE2-F1
#
_cell.length_a   1.000
_cell.length_b   1.000
_cell.length_c   1.000
_cell.angle_alpha   90.00
_cell.angle_beta   90.00
_cell.angle_gamma   90.00
#
_symmetry.space_group_name_H-M   'P 1'
#
loop_
_entity.id
_entity.type
_entity.pdbx_description
1 polymer ?
#
loop_
_entity_poly.entity_id
_entity_poly.type
_entity_poly.pdbx_seq_one_letter_code
_entity_poly.pdbx_strand_id
1 'polypeptide(L)'
;MDGLVAQCSARLLQQEREIKSLTAEIDQLKNCGCLEASPNLEQLREENLKLKYRLNILRRSLQAEKNRPTKNMININSRLQEVFGCAIKAAYPDLENPPLLVTPSQQPKFGDYQCNSAMGISQVLLMST
;
A
#
# COMPACT_ATOMS: atom_id res chain seq x y z
N MET A 1 -68.82 2.89 0.24
CA MET A 1 -67.49 2.96 0.89
C MET A 1 -66.78 1.59 0.87
N ASP A 2 -67.52 0.49 0.76
CA ASP A 2 -66.99 -0.87 0.95
C ASP A 2 -66.02 -1.34 -0.13
N GLY A 3 -66.18 -0.88 -1.37
CA GLY A 3 -65.26 -1.23 -2.48
C GLY A 3 -63.84 -0.67 -2.32
N LEU A 4 -63.71 0.54 -1.76
CA LEU A 4 -62.40 1.16 -1.47
C LEU A 4 -61.68 0.44 -0.32
N VAL A 5 -62.43 0.03 0.71
CA VAL A 5 -61.91 -0.73 1.85
C VAL A 5 -61.41 -2.11 1.41
N ALA A 6 -62.16 -2.79 0.54
CA ALA A 6 -61.76 -4.09 -0.03
C ALA A 6 -60.53 -4.00 -0.95
N GLN A 7 -60.40 -2.92 -1.72
CA GLN A 7 -59.24 -2.70 -2.59
C GLN A 7 -57.99 -2.34 -1.78
N CYS A 8 -58.15 -1.59 -0.69
CA CYS A 8 -57.08 -1.24 0.23
C CYS A 8 -56.57 -2.47 1.00
N SER A 9 -57.48 -3.32 1.49
CA SER A 9 -57.11 -4.58 2.16
C SER A 9 -56.40 -5.56 1.23
N ALA A 10 -56.83 -5.65 -0.03
CA ALA A 10 -56.16 -6.48 -1.04
C ALA A 10 -54.72 -5.99 -1.33
N ARG A 11 -54.50 -4.67 -1.42
CA ARG A 11 -53.16 -4.10 -1.59
C ARG A 11 -52.26 -4.35 -0.38
N LEU A 12 -52.79 -4.22 0.84
CA LEU A 12 -52.05 -4.51 2.07
C LEU A 12 -51.62 -5.98 2.14
N LEU A 13 -52.52 -6.92 1.82
CA LEU A 13 -52.20 -8.35 1.76
C LEU A 13 -51.17 -8.70 0.67
N GLN A 14 -51.17 -7.97 -0.44
CA GLN A 14 -50.13 -8.11 -1.47
C GLN A 14 -48.78 -7.63 -0.93
N GLN A 15 -48.74 -6.45 -0.31
CA GLN A 15 -47.52 -5.86 0.26
C GLN A 15 -46.95 -6.71 1.40
N GLU A 16 -47.77 -7.27 2.29
CA GLU A 16 -47.29 -8.17 3.34
C GLU A 16 -46.63 -9.43 2.78
N ARG A 17 -47.15 -9.97 1.66
CA ARG A 17 -46.54 -11.11 0.98
C ARG A 17 -45.21 -10.75 0.33
N GLU A 18 -45.14 -9.58 -0.33
CA GLU A 18 -43.90 -9.05 -0.89
C GLU A 18 -42.85 -8.82 0.19
N ILE A 19 -43.21 -8.19 1.31
CA ILE A 19 -42.30 -7.97 2.44
C ILE A 19 -41.80 -9.30 3.01
N LYS A 20 -42.68 -10.29 3.17
CA LYS A 20 -42.27 -11.63 3.63
C LYS A 20 -41.32 -12.31 2.65
N SER A 21 -41.60 -12.22 1.35
CA SER A 21 -40.75 -12.80 0.30
C SER A 21 -39.38 -12.13 0.26
N LEU A 22 -39.34 -10.80 0.24
CA LEU A 22 -38.09 -10.02 0.20
C LEU A 22 -37.26 -10.22 1.46
N THR A 23 -37.90 -10.29 2.64
CA THR A 23 -37.19 -10.60 3.89
C THR A 23 -36.55 -11.99 3.83
N ALA A 24 -37.29 -13.00 3.36
CA ALA A 24 -36.77 -14.35 3.22
C ALA A 24 -35.62 -14.45 2.20
N GLU A 25 -35.70 -13.69 1.11
CA GLU A 25 -34.64 -13.62 0.09
C GLU A 25 -33.39 -12.92 0.64
N ILE A 26 -33.54 -11.83 1.38
CA ILE A 26 -32.43 -11.16 2.07
C ILE A 26 -31.77 -12.10 3.08
N ASP A 27 -32.55 -12.83 3.87
CA ASP A 27 -32.01 -13.79 4.84
C ASP A 27 -31.29 -14.94 4.14
N GLN A 28 -31.80 -15.44 3.01
CA GLN A 28 -31.11 -16.44 2.20
C GLN A 28 -29.81 -15.89 1.60
N LEU A 29 -29.84 -14.69 1.02
CA LEU A 29 -28.66 -14.04 0.43
C LEU A 29 -27.59 -13.73 1.49
N LYS A 30 -28.01 -13.32 2.68
CA LYS A 30 -27.12 -13.08 3.82
C LYS A 30 -26.47 -14.39 4.30
N ASN A 31 -27.22 -15.49 4.28
CA ASN A 31 -26.73 -16.82 4.68
C ASN A 31 -25.94 -17.55 3.58
N CYS A 32 -26.13 -17.23 2.30
CA CYS A 32 -25.44 -17.87 1.15
C CYS A 32 -23.99 -17.40 0.91
N GLY A 33 -23.39 -16.65 1.82
CA GLY A 33 -21.93 -16.72 2.02
C GLY A 33 -21.04 -15.86 1.13
N CYS A 34 -21.13 -14.53 1.19
CA CYS A 34 -20.07 -13.70 0.61
C CYS A 34 -19.65 -12.44 1.39
N LEU A 35 -20.17 -12.16 2.59
CA LEU A 35 -19.83 -10.91 3.28
C LEU A 35 -19.52 -11.01 4.77
N GLU A 36 -19.70 -12.17 5.40
CA GLU A 36 -19.05 -12.40 6.69
C GLU A 36 -17.59 -12.67 6.41
N ALA A 37 -16.74 -11.74 6.85
CA ALA A 37 -15.31 -11.82 6.68
C ALA A 37 -14.87 -13.24 7.07
N SER A 38 -14.37 -14.01 6.10
CA SER A 38 -13.86 -15.34 6.45
C SER A 38 -12.87 -15.15 7.60
N PRO A 39 -12.81 -16.05 8.58
CA PRO A 39 -11.93 -15.89 9.74
C PRO A 39 -10.48 -15.62 9.32
N ASN A 40 -10.08 -16.11 8.15
CA ASN A 40 -8.81 -15.81 7.50
C ASN A 40 -8.68 -14.34 7.07
N LEU A 41 -9.72 -13.75 6.46
CA LEU A 41 -9.74 -12.33 6.09
C LEU A 41 -9.66 -11.40 7.32
N GLU A 42 -10.36 -11.73 8.40
CA GLU A 42 -10.27 -10.98 9.67
C GLU A 42 -8.88 -11.08 10.30
N GLN A 43 -8.31 -12.29 10.36
CA GLN A 43 -6.93 -12.50 10.80
C GLN A 43 -5.93 -11.70 9.96
N LEU A 44 -6.03 -11.75 8.63
CA LEU A 44 -5.19 -10.98 7.72
C LEU A 44 -5.33 -9.47 7.95
N ARG A 45 -6.55 -8.97 8.21
CA ARG A 45 -6.78 -7.55 8.52
C ARG A 45 -6.13 -7.14 9.83
N GLU A 46 -6.27 -7.95 10.88
CA GLU A 46 -5.61 -7.71 12.16
C GLU A 46 -4.08 -7.74 12.04
N GLU A 47 -3.53 -8.73 11.33
CA GLU A 47 -2.10 -8.81 11.09
C GLU A 47 -1.60 -7.59 10.31
N ASN A 48 -2.33 -7.16 9.28
CA ASN A 48 -1.97 -5.97 8.52
C ASN A 48 -1.95 -4.72 9.41
N LEU A 49 -2.91 -4.58 10.33
CA LEU A 49 -2.95 -3.50 11.31
C LEU A 49 -1.73 -3.56 12.26
N LYS A 50 -1.44 -4.75 12.81
CA LYS A 50 -0.27 -4.99 13.69
C LYS A 50 1.05 -4.67 12.98
N LEU A 51 1.20 -5.12 11.73
CA LEU A 51 2.39 -4.88 10.92
C LEU A 51 2.57 -3.39 10.59
N LYS A 52 1.50 -2.71 10.15
CA LYS A 52 1.52 -1.26 9.89
C LYS A 52 1.92 -0.48 11.15
N TYR A 53 1.40 -0.85 12.31
CA TYR A 53 1.76 -0.23 13.58
C TYR A 53 3.24 -0.43 13.91
N ARG A 54 3.74 -1.67 13.85
CA ARG A 54 5.17 -1.99 14.08
C ARG A 54 6.09 -1.22 13.14
N LEU A 55 5.73 -1.17 11.87
CA LEU A 55 6.48 -0.44 10.84
C LEU A 55 6.52 1.06 11.12
N ASN A 56 5.43 1.65 11.61
CA ASN A 56 5.39 3.06 12.03
C ASN A 56 6.35 3.32 13.21
N ILE A 57 6.31 2.48 14.25
CA ILE A 57 7.23 2.59 15.40
C ILE A 57 8.67 2.49 14.93
N LEU A 58 9.01 1.47 14.14
CA LEU A 58 10.38 1.27 13.66
C LEU A 58 10.86 2.45 12.84
N ARG A 59 10.03 3.01 11.96
CA ARG A 59 10.37 4.22 11.20
C ARG A 59 10.62 5.42 12.11
N ARG A 60 9.78 5.64 13.13
CA ARG A 60 9.97 6.72 14.12
C ARG A 60 11.27 6.55 14.90
N SER A 61 11.54 5.36 15.41
CA SER A 61 12.78 5.07 16.15
C SER A 61 14.02 5.23 15.28
N LEU A 62 13.97 4.74 14.03
CA LEU A 62 15.08 4.89 13.08
C LEU A 62 15.34 6.37 12.76
N GLN A 63 14.29 7.16 12.55
CA GLN A 63 14.43 8.59 12.29
C GLN A 63 15.03 9.32 13.50
N ALA A 64 14.59 8.98 14.72
CA ALA A 64 15.13 9.55 15.95
C ALA A 64 16.64 9.24 16.09
N GLU A 65 17.06 8.00 15.79
CA GLU A 65 18.48 7.63 15.85
C GLU A 65 19.29 8.29 14.73
N LYS A 66 18.78 8.35 13.48
CA LYS A 66 19.44 9.03 12.36
C LYS A 66 19.62 10.54 12.59
N ASN A 67 18.71 11.17 13.33
CA ASN A 67 18.79 12.59 13.67
C ASN A 67 19.71 12.88 14.86
N ARG A 68 20.12 11.84 15.61
CA ARG A 68 21.04 12.00 16.73
C ARG A 68 22.45 12.26 16.19
N PRO A 69 23.14 13.33 16.63
CA PRO A 69 24.51 13.57 16.21
C PRO A 69 25.41 12.44 16.73
N THR A 70 25.93 11.62 15.82
CA THR A 70 26.88 10.56 16.15
C THR A 70 28.30 11.12 16.20
N LYS A 71 29.03 10.88 17.29
CA LYS A 71 30.46 11.19 17.41
C LYS A 71 31.36 10.21 16.64
N ASN A 72 30.77 9.24 15.94
CA ASN A 72 31.47 8.16 15.26
C ASN A 72 31.75 8.55 13.82
N MET A 73 32.83 8.02 13.24
CA MET A 73 33.11 8.17 11.81
C MET A 73 31.99 7.54 10.98
N ILE A 74 31.59 8.24 9.91
CA ILE A 74 30.53 7.80 9.00
C ILE A 74 31.20 7.28 7.72
N ASN A 75 30.68 6.19 7.16
CA ASN A 75 31.06 5.78 5.82
C ASN A 75 30.41 6.72 4.79
N ILE A 76 31.20 7.67 4.28
CA ILE A 76 30.75 8.68 3.31
C ILE A 76 30.15 8.02 2.06
N ASN A 77 30.77 6.95 1.55
CA ASN A 77 30.29 6.26 0.35
C ASN A 77 28.89 5.67 0.58
N SER A 78 28.68 4.97 1.69
CA SER A 78 27.36 4.46 2.06
C SER A 78 26.33 5.59 2.19
N ARG A 79 26.74 6.75 2.72
CA ARG A 79 25.81 7.86 2.90
C ARG A 79 25.42 8.51 1.58
N LEU A 80 26.37 8.62 0.65
CA LEU A 80 26.10 9.06 -0.73
C LEU A 80 25.19 8.07 -1.46
N GLN A 81 25.42 6.76 -1.31
CA GLN A 81 24.53 5.73 -1.86
C GLN A 81 23.08 5.89 -1.35
N GLU A 82 22.88 6.09 -0.04
CA GLU A 82 21.52 6.36 0.49
C GLU A 82 20.86 7.57 -0.19
N VAL A 83 21.59 8.68 -0.33
CA VAL A 83 21.07 9.91 -0.94
C VAL A 83 20.72 9.71 -2.41
N PHE A 84 21.65 9.15 -3.20
CA PHE A 84 21.42 8.88 -4.61
C PHE A 84 20.33 7.83 -4.83
N GLY A 85 20.27 6.78 -4.01
CA GLY A 85 19.21 5.78 -4.07
C GLY A 85 17.82 6.40 -3.87
N CYS A 86 17.68 7.29 -2.89
CA CYS A 86 16.44 8.06 -2.70
C CYS A 86 16.11 8.95 -3.91
N ALA A 87 17.09 9.69 -4.43
CA ALA A 87 16.90 10.59 -5.58
C ALA A 87 16.50 9.83 -6.85
N ILE A 88 17.17 8.70 -7.14
CA ILE A 88 16.88 7.86 -8.31
C ILE A 88 15.48 7.26 -8.19
N LYS A 89 15.12 6.70 -7.03
CA LYS A 89 13.77 6.16 -6.81
C LYS A 89 12.68 7.23 -6.91
N ALA A 90 12.98 8.47 -6.53
CA ALA A 90 12.05 9.58 -6.70
C ALA A 90 11.91 10.01 -8.17
N ALA A 91 12.99 9.95 -8.95
CA ALA A 91 12.99 10.29 -10.37
C ALA A 91 12.37 9.19 -11.26
N TYR A 92 12.55 7.92 -10.89
CA TYR A 92 12.07 6.75 -11.62
C TYR A 92 11.29 5.82 -10.66
N PRO A 93 10.04 6.18 -10.29
CA PRO A 93 9.28 5.45 -9.27
C PRO A 93 8.92 4.01 -9.66
N ASP A 94 8.77 3.77 -10.97
CA ASP A 94 8.39 2.45 -11.52
C ASP A 94 9.60 1.54 -11.75
N LEU A 95 10.82 2.07 -11.62
CA LEU A 95 12.04 1.30 -11.82
C LEU A 95 12.36 0.51 -10.55
N GLU A 96 12.18 -0.81 -10.63
CA GLU A 96 12.46 -1.70 -9.51
C GLU A 96 13.98 -1.96 -9.39
N ASN A 97 14.53 -1.75 -8.20
CA ASN A 97 15.95 -1.96 -7.86
C ASN A 97 16.95 -1.33 -8.87
N PRO A 98 16.93 0.01 -9.07
CA PRO A 98 17.83 0.67 -10.01
C PRO A 98 19.30 0.48 -9.61
N PRO A 99 20.21 0.33 -10.59
CA PRO A 99 21.63 0.22 -10.30
C PRO A 99 22.14 1.48 -9.60
N LEU A 100 22.89 1.30 -8.52
CA LEU A 100 23.40 2.37 -7.68
C LEU A 100 24.92 2.22 -7.52
N LEU A 101 25.67 2.89 -8.38
CA LEU A 101 27.12 2.80 -8.42
C LEU A 101 27.76 4.12 -8.01
N VAL A 102 28.06 4.26 -6.72
CA VAL A 102 28.83 5.38 -6.17
C VAL A 102 30.21 4.90 -5.80
N THR A 103 31.26 5.50 -6.37
CA THR A 103 32.65 5.14 -6.11
C THR A 103 33.49 6.38 -5.77
N PRO A 104 34.50 6.27 -4.89
CA PRO A 104 35.53 7.30 -4.78
C PRO A 104 36.19 7.53 -6.13
N SER A 105 36.50 8.77 -6.45
CA SER A 105 37.21 9.11 -7.66
C SER A 105 38.70 8.77 -7.52
N GLN A 106 39.30 8.27 -8.60
CA GLN A 106 40.75 8.06 -8.67
C GLN A 106 41.51 9.27 -9.22
N GLN A 107 40.81 10.21 -9.88
CA GLN A 107 41.41 11.39 -10.49
C GLN A 107 40.69 12.66 -10.00
N PRO A 108 41.41 13.67 -9.47
CA PRO A 108 40.79 14.88 -8.90
C PRO A 108 39.90 15.65 -9.88
N LYS A 109 40.16 15.55 -11.18
CA LYS A 109 39.37 16.22 -12.23
C LYS A 109 37.90 15.76 -12.29
N PHE A 110 37.57 14.62 -11.68
CA PHE A 110 36.22 14.07 -11.60
C PHE A 110 35.60 14.24 -10.20
N GLY A 111 36.14 15.16 -9.38
CA GLY A 111 35.71 15.36 -7.99
C GLY A 111 36.18 14.24 -7.06
N ASP A 112 35.62 14.21 -5.85
CA ASP A 112 35.99 13.24 -4.80
C ASP A 112 35.23 11.91 -4.94
N TYR A 113 33.99 11.97 -5.40
CA TYR A 113 33.12 10.82 -5.61
C TYR A 113 32.38 10.94 -6.95
N GLN A 114 32.14 9.80 -7.58
CA GLN A 114 31.42 9.70 -8.85
C GLN A 114 30.21 8.76 -8.68
N CYS A 115 29.09 9.13 -9.29
CA CYS A 115 27.88 8.31 -9.38
C CYS A 115 27.67 7.89 -10.85
N ASN A 116 27.94 6.63 -11.14
CA ASN A 116 27.90 6.06 -12.50
C ASN A 116 26.60 5.28 -12.79
N SER A 117 25.58 5.48 -11.95
CA SER A 117 24.28 4.78 -12.02
C SER A 117 23.52 5.03 -13.32
N ALA A 118 23.68 6.21 -13.93
CA ALA A 118 22.89 6.63 -15.10
C ALA A 118 23.01 5.67 -16.29
N MET A 119 24.20 5.12 -16.53
CA MET A 119 24.43 4.17 -17.63
C MET A 119 23.70 2.85 -17.41
N GLY A 120 23.70 2.33 -16.18
CA GLY A 120 22.95 1.12 -15.87
C GLY A 120 21.44 1.35 -15.96
N ILE A 121 20.97 2.51 -15.51
CA ILE A 121 19.56 2.87 -15.59
C ILE A 121 19.10 2.94 -17.05
N SER A 122 19.87 3.59 -17.94
CA SER A 122 19.49 3.68 -19.35
C SER A 122 19.43 2.32 -20.04
N GLN A 123 20.33 1.40 -19.71
CA GLN A 123 20.30 0.03 -20.22
C GLN A 123 19.02 -0.71 -19.79
N VAL A 124 18.64 -0.63 -18.51
CA VAL A 124 17.42 -1.29 -18.01
C VAL A 124 16.16 -0.71 -18.68
N LEU A 125 16.11 0.61 -18.85
CA LEU A 125 14.99 1.28 -19.51
C LEU A 125 14.90 0.91 -21.00
N LEU A 126 16.03 0.79 -21.70
CA LEU A 126 16.07 0.37 -23.09
C LEU A 126 15.58 -1.07 -23.29
N MET A 127 15.87 -1.98 -22.34
CA MET A 127 15.39 -3.37 -22.41
C MET A 127 13.90 -3.54 -22.04
N SER A 128 13.26 -2.49 -21.54
CA SER A 128 11.84 -2.48 -21.15
C SER A 128 10.91 -1.96 -22.26
N THR A 129 11.47 -1.58 -23.42
CA THR A 129 10.79 -1.17 -24.66
C THR A 129 10.88 -2.26 -25.71
#